data_AF-A0A962T414-F1
#
_entry.id   AF-A0A962T414-F1
#
_cell.length_a   1.000
_cell.length_b   1.000
_cell.length_c   1.000
_cell.angle_alpha   90.00
_cell.angle_beta   90.00
_cell.angle_gamma   90.00
#
_symmetry.space_group_name_H-M   'P 1'
#
loop_
_entity.id
_entity.type
_entity.pdbx_description
1 polymer ?
#
loop_
_entity_poly.entity_id
_entity_poly.type
_entity_poly.pdbx_seq_one_letter_code
_entity_poly.pdbx_strand_id
1 'polypeptide(L)' 'MDSYESPLCLMMVTAESEIEQVSRALAADADEYLMKPFTRDAVLEKLNLLGILSD' A
#
# COMPACT_ATOMS: atom_id res chain seq x y z
N MET A 1 15.72 -15.44 -21.21
CA MET A 1 15.82 -13.96 -21.23
C MET A 1 14.63 -13.49 -20.43
N ASP A 2 14.75 -13.62 -19.11
CA ASP A 2 13.69 -13.31 -18.17
C ASP A 2 13.43 -11.80 -18.23
N SER A 3 12.23 -11.44 -18.68
CA SER A 3 11.76 -10.07 -18.76
C SER A 3 11.62 -9.55 -17.32
N TYR A 4 12.53 -8.65 -16.91
CA TYR A 4 12.50 -7.97 -15.61
C TYR A 4 11.35 -6.95 -15.55
N GLU A 5 10.11 -7.42 -15.49
CA GLU A 5 9.05 -6.57 -14.96
C GLU A 5 9.12 -6.66 -13.43
N SER A 6 9.43 -5.54 -12.79
CA SER A 6 9.19 -5.41 -11.35
C SER A 6 7.73 -5.79 -11.10
N PRO A 7 7.41 -6.65 -10.11
CA PRO A 7 6.03 -6.85 -9.73
C PRO A 7 5.39 -5.49 -9.42
N LEU A 8 4.19 -5.28 -9.95
CA LEU A 8 3.44 -4.05 -9.72
C LEU A 8 3.00 -4.02 -8.26
N CYS A 9 3.47 -3.02 -7.49
CA CYS A 9 3.02 -2.83 -6.12
C CYS A 9 1.65 -2.13 -6.08
N LEU A 10 0.70 -2.71 -5.34
CA LEU A 10 -0.63 -2.17 -5.10
C LEU A 10 -0.76 -1.67 -3.66
N MET A 11 -1.02 -0.38 -3.48
CA MET A 11 -1.39 0.19 -2.19
C MET A 11 -2.85 0.64 -2.21
N MET A 12 -3.67 0.09 -1.29
CA MET A 12 -5.08 0.46 -1.17
C MET A 12 -5.26 1.64 -0.20
N VAL A 13 -6.17 2.55 -0.54
CA VAL A 13 -6.46 3.73 0.27
C VAL A 13 -7.93 3.76 0.72
N THR A 14 -8.18 3.74 2.03
CA THR A 14 -9.51 3.57 2.63
C THR A 14 -9.96 4.78 3.48
N ALA A 15 -11.22 4.88 3.94
CA ALA A 15 -11.76 5.91 4.85
C ALA A 15 -11.86 5.43 6.31
N GLU A 16 -11.96 6.36 7.28
CA GLU A 16 -11.90 6.12 8.74
C GLU A 16 -13.08 5.35 9.37
N SER A 17 -13.75 4.45 8.65
CA SER A 17 -14.82 3.59 9.21
C SER A 17 -14.71 2.14 8.77
N GLU A 18 -13.54 1.78 8.28
CA GLU A 18 -13.26 0.54 7.57
C GLU A 18 -12.47 -0.47 8.40
N ILE A 19 -12.51 -0.44 9.74
CA ILE A 19 -11.91 -1.52 10.54
C ILE A 19 -12.52 -2.90 10.19
N GLU A 20 -13.80 -2.95 9.78
CA GLU A 20 -14.41 -4.16 9.18
C GLU A 20 -13.88 -4.48 7.76
N GLN A 21 -13.45 -3.47 7.01
CA GLN A 21 -12.86 -3.61 5.68
C GLN A 21 -11.35 -3.87 5.72
N VAL A 22 -10.64 -3.62 6.83
CA VAL A 22 -9.26 -4.08 7.05
C VAL A 22 -9.18 -5.61 6.90
N SER A 23 -10.24 -6.35 7.25
CA SER A 23 -10.33 -7.80 7.02
C SER A 23 -10.51 -8.19 5.55
N ARG A 24 -11.20 -7.36 4.75
CA ARG A 24 -11.38 -7.54 3.29
C ARG A 24 -10.15 -7.11 2.51
N ALA A 25 -9.49 -6.07 2.98
CA ALA A 25 -8.15 -5.65 2.60
C ALA A 25 -7.15 -6.77 2.82
N LEU A 26 -7.07 -7.38 4.01
CA LEU A 26 -6.22 -8.56 4.22
C LEU A 26 -6.51 -9.74 3.27
N ALA A 27 -7.70 -9.79 2.65
CA ALA A 27 -8.07 -10.77 1.63
C ALA A 27 -7.83 -10.30 0.18
N ALA A 28 -7.63 -9.00 -0.04
CA ALA A 28 -7.23 -8.42 -1.31
C ALA A 28 -5.71 -8.38 -1.34
N ASP A 29 -5.12 -8.98 -2.38
CA ASP A 29 -3.69 -9.18 -2.62
C ASP A 29 -2.88 -7.87 -2.78
N ALA A 30 -3.18 -6.84 -1.98
CA ALA A 30 -2.48 -5.57 -1.97
C ALA A 30 -1.28 -5.64 -1.04
N ASP A 31 -0.18 -5.06 -1.50
CA ASP A 31 1.08 -5.01 -0.78
C ASP A 31 1.01 -4.06 0.43
N GLU A 32 0.22 -2.98 0.34
CA GLU A 32 0.02 -2.06 1.47
C GLU A 32 -1.33 -1.35 1.57
N TYR A 33 -1.58 -0.77 2.76
CA TYR A 33 -2.80 -0.04 3.12
C TYR A 33 -2.53 1.33 3.74
N LEU A 34 -3.32 2.34 3.32
CA LEU A 34 -3.27 3.71 3.84
C LEU A 34 -4.68 4.24 4.16
N MET A 35 -4.91 4.75 5.37
CA MET A 35 -6.21 5.28 5.77
C MET A 35 -6.31 6.79 5.55
N LYS A 36 -7.45 7.26 5.05
CA LYS A 36 -7.81 8.68 4.94
C LYS A 36 -8.46 9.19 6.22
N PRO A 37 -8.27 10.48 6.56
CA PRO A 37 -7.32 11.38 5.92
C PRO A 37 -5.87 11.00 6.25
N PHE A 38 -4.97 11.05 5.26
CA PHE A 38 -3.55 10.74 5.47
C PHE A 38 -2.67 11.98 5.35
N THR A 39 -1.52 11.92 6.01
CA THR A 39 -0.46 12.92 5.89
C THR A 39 0.50 12.53 4.77
N ARG A 40 1.31 13.50 4.32
CA ARG A 40 2.42 13.25 3.38
C ARG A 40 3.39 12.21 3.94
N ASP A 41 3.71 12.30 5.23
CA ASP A 41 4.68 11.43 5.88
C ASP A 41 4.19 9.98 5.93
N ALA A 42 2.89 9.77 6.17
CA ALA A 42 2.27 8.44 6.12
C ALA A 42 2.37 7.79 4.73
N VAL A 43 2.30 8.58 3.65
CA VAL A 43 2.51 8.07 2.29
C VAL A 43 3.98 7.66 2.09
N LEU A 44 4.92 8.50 2.49
CA LEU A 44 6.35 8.22 2.32
C LEU A 44 6.80 6.98 3.09
N GLU A 45 6.31 6.81 4.32
CA GLU A 45 6.57 5.62 5.12
C GLU A 45 6.12 4.35 4.38
N LYS A 46 4.90 4.35 3.80
CA LYS A 46 4.39 3.20 3.03
C LYS A 46 5.18 2.95 1.76
N LEU A 47 5.58 4.00 1.03
CA LEU A 47 6.42 3.85 -0.17
C LEU A 47 7.83 3.32 0.16
N ASN A 48 8.39 3.69 1.31
CA ASN A 48 9.64 3.11 1.82
C ASN A 48 9.46 1.62 2.15
N LEU A 49 8.36 1.25 2.81
CA LEU A 49 8.06 -0.15 3.14
C LEU A 49 7.88 -1.02 1.90
N LEU A 50 7.33 -0.46 0.82
CA LEU A 50 7.22 -1.11 -0.48
C LEU A 50 8.55 -1.18 -1.26
N GLY A 51 9.62 -0.58 -0.76
CA GLY A 51 10.92 -0.53 -1.44
C GLY A 51 10.92 0.30 -2.74
N ILE A 52 9.90 1.13 -2.95
CA ILE A 52 9.76 1.98 -4.16
C ILE A 52 10.71 3.17 -4.10
N LEU A 53 10.90 3.71 -2.90
CA LEU A 53 11.87 4.76 -2.66
C LEU A 53 13.23 4.08 -2.43
N SER A 54 14.14 4.27 -3.36
CA SER A 54 15.57 4.00 -3.16
C SER A 54 16.20 5.27 -2.57
N ASP A 55 17.05 5.13 -1.55
CA ASP A 55 17.98 6.20 -1.18
C ASP A 55 18.92 6.56 -2.35
#